data_AF-A8UA52-F1
#
_entry.id   AF-A8UA52-F1
#
_cell.length_a   1.000
_cell.length_b   1.000
_cell.length_c   1.000
_cell.angle_alpha   90.00
_cell.angle_beta   90.00
_cell.angle_gamma   90.00
#
_symmetry.space_group_name_H-M   'P 1'
#
loop_
_entity.id
_entity.type
_entity.pdbx_description
1 polymer ?
#
loop_
_entity_poly.entity_id
_entity_poly.type
_entity_poly.pdbx_seq_one_letter_code
_entity_poly.pdbx_strand_id
1 'polypeptide(L)'
;MGRVIRSQRKGPGSVFRAHTHKRKGAARLRSVDFAERHGYIKGVVKDIIHDPGRGAPLAKVVFRDPYRYKLRSETFVASEGMHTGQFVYCG
;
A
#
# COMPACT_ATOMS: atom_id res chain seq x y z
N MET A 1 22.79 -40.01 0.14
CA MET A 1 21.89 -38.84 -0.03
C MET A 1 21.71 -38.16 1.31
N GLY A 2 22.01 -36.86 1.41
CA GLY A 2 21.94 -36.09 2.67
C GLY A 2 20.55 -35.51 2.96
N ARG A 3 20.36 -34.99 4.18
CA ARG A 3 19.12 -34.32 4.61
C ARG A 3 19.00 -32.93 3.97
N VAL A 4 17.78 -32.54 3.57
CA VAL A 4 17.47 -31.21 3.02
C VAL A 4 17.78 -30.11 4.05
N ILE A 5 18.62 -29.13 3.68
CA ILE A 5 19.03 -28.05 4.57
C ILE A 5 17.95 -26.99 4.74
N ARG A 6 18.05 -26.17 5.80
CA ARG A 6 17.04 -25.15 6.14
C ARG A 6 16.74 -24.17 5.01
N SER A 7 17.75 -23.74 4.24
CA SER A 7 17.56 -22.80 3.12
C SER A 7 16.66 -23.39 2.04
N GLN A 8 16.89 -24.65 1.65
CA GLN A 8 16.07 -25.38 0.68
C GLN A 8 14.63 -25.57 1.16
N ARG A 9 14.41 -25.72 2.48
CA ARG A 9 13.07 -25.87 3.07
C ARG A 9 12.22 -24.59 3.07
N LYS A 10 12.79 -23.40 2.79
CA LYS A 10 12.04 -22.13 2.78
C LYS A 10 11.22 -21.93 1.49
N GLY A 11 11.61 -22.54 0.37
CA GLY A 11 10.94 -22.39 -0.93
C GLY A 11 9.55 -23.05 -1.06
N PRO A 12 9.34 -24.29 -0.57
CA PRO A 12 8.07 -25.03 -0.75
C PRO A 12 6.83 -24.40 -0.12
N GLY A 13 6.95 -23.28 0.60
CA GLY A 13 5.82 -22.60 1.22
C GLY A 13 5.11 -23.46 2.27
N SER A 14 5.85 -24.09 3.18
CA SER A 14 5.28 -24.80 4.33
C SER A 14 5.27 -23.90 5.58
N VAL A 15 6.10 -24.19 6.57
CA VAL A 15 6.17 -23.47 7.86
C VAL A 15 6.77 -22.06 7.77
N PHE A 16 7.43 -21.72 6.65
CA PHE A 16 8.13 -20.44 6.47
C PHE A 16 7.31 -19.37 5.72
N ARG A 17 5.98 -19.54 5.62
CA ARG A 17 5.11 -18.53 4.99
C ARG A 17 5.08 -17.24 5.81
N ALA A 18 4.86 -16.12 5.13
CA ALA A 18 4.66 -14.84 5.79
C ALA A 18 3.35 -14.82 6.58
N HIS A 19 3.37 -14.32 7.82
CA HIS A 19 2.18 -14.11 8.62
C HIS A 19 1.50 -12.79 8.22
N THR A 20 0.51 -12.86 7.31
CA THR A 20 -0.13 -11.67 6.72
C THR A 20 -1.54 -11.37 7.23
N HIS A 21 -2.11 -12.18 8.12
CA HIS A 21 -3.50 -12.05 8.58
C HIS A 21 -3.86 -10.69 9.22
N LYS A 22 -2.89 -9.97 9.81
CA LYS A 22 -3.09 -8.63 10.39
C LYS A 22 -2.66 -7.48 9.47
N ARG A 23 -2.14 -7.77 8.28
CA ARG A 23 -1.71 -6.74 7.33
C ARG A 23 -2.90 -5.90 6.89
N LYS A 24 -2.74 -4.58 6.89
CA LYS A 24 -3.80 -3.60 6.64
C LYS A 24 -4.05 -3.35 5.15
N GLY A 25 -3.07 -3.63 4.31
CA GLY A 25 -3.16 -3.46 2.86
C GLY A 25 -1.79 -3.49 2.20
N ALA A 26 -1.77 -3.69 0.89
CA ALA A 26 -0.56 -3.52 0.11
C ALA A 26 -0.28 -2.03 -0.04
N ALA A 27 0.91 -1.59 0.36
CA ALA A 27 1.37 -0.22 0.14
C ALA A 27 1.84 -0.10 -1.32
N ARG A 28 1.07 0.59 -2.16
CA ARG A 28 1.35 0.78 -3.59
C ARG A 28 0.86 2.15 -4.02
N LEU A 29 1.54 2.75 -5.00
CA LEU A 29 0.98 3.90 -5.70
C LEU A 29 -0.30 3.49 -6.42
N ARG A 30 -1.12 4.49 -6.74
CA ARG A 30 -2.35 4.28 -7.49
C ARG A 30 -2.01 3.75 -8.89
N SER A 31 -2.98 3.06 -9.51
CA SER A 31 -2.85 2.64 -10.91
C SER A 31 -2.69 3.86 -11.81
N VAL A 32 -1.59 3.91 -12.56
CA VAL A 32 -1.32 4.97 -13.54
C VAL A 32 -2.41 4.96 -14.61
N ASP A 33 -3.29 5.96 -14.57
CA ASP A 33 -4.39 6.17 -15.51
C ASP A 33 -4.16 7.43 -16.37
N PHE A 34 -5.14 7.82 -17.17
CA PHE A 34 -5.00 8.98 -18.05
C PHE A 34 -4.74 10.27 -17.28
N ALA A 35 -5.33 10.44 -16.09
CA ALA A 35 -5.21 11.65 -15.29
C ALA A 35 -3.79 11.81 -14.75
N GLU A 36 -3.15 10.73 -14.29
CA GLU A 36 -1.76 10.77 -13.83
C GLU A 36 -0.73 10.82 -14.97
N ARG A 37 -1.09 10.57 -16.23
CA ARG A 37 -0.14 10.67 -17.35
C ARG A 37 -0.09 12.05 -18.01
N HIS A 38 -1.21 12.77 -17.97
CA HIS A 38 -1.38 14.03 -18.70
C HIS A 38 -1.75 15.21 -17.80
N GLY A 39 -1.82 15.00 -16.49
CA GLY A 39 -2.25 16.01 -15.53
C GLY A 39 -1.99 15.56 -14.11
N TYR A 40 -2.85 15.95 -13.19
CA TYR A 40 -2.78 15.51 -11.81
C TYR A 40 -4.16 15.16 -11.26
N ILE A 41 -4.18 14.31 -10.24
CA ILE A 41 -5.35 13.99 -9.45
C ILE A 41 -5.11 14.28 -7.97
N LYS A 42 -6.10 14.93 -7.36
CA LYS A 42 -6.07 15.32 -5.96
C LYS A 42 -6.73 14.24 -5.11
N GLY A 43 -6.01 13.77 -4.10
CA GLY A 43 -6.50 12.91 -3.02
C GLY A 43 -6.43 13.59 -1.67
N VAL A 44 -7.14 13.06 -0.68
CA VAL A 44 -7.05 13.51 0.71
C VAL A 44 -6.57 12.37 1.60
N VAL A 45 -5.58 12.63 2.45
CA VAL A 45 -5.15 11.69 3.49
C VAL A 45 -6.26 11.59 4.53
N LYS A 46 -6.95 10.46 4.57
CA LYS A 46 -8.04 10.24 5.51
C LYS A 46 -7.52 9.80 6.88
N ASP A 47 -6.47 8.99 6.89
CA ASP A 47 -5.92 8.39 8.10
C ASP A 47 -4.46 7.95 7.89
N ILE A 48 -3.69 7.90 8.97
CA ILE A 48 -2.31 7.39 9.00
C ILE A 48 -2.26 6.24 10.01
N ILE A 49 -2.02 5.03 9.53
CA ILE A 49 -2.19 3.79 10.29
C ILE A 49 -0.90 2.98 10.39
N HIS A 50 -0.80 2.18 11.46
CA HIS A 50 0.24 1.16 11.60
C HIS A 50 -0.14 -0.15 10.88
N ASP A 51 0.82 -0.71 10.13
CA ASP A 51 0.73 -2.03 9.49
C ASP A 51 1.68 -3.03 10.20
N PRO A 52 1.15 -4.09 10.85
CA PRO A 52 1.99 -5.05 11.57
C PRO A 52 3.06 -5.69 10.68
N GLY A 53 4.32 -5.66 11.15
CA GLY A 53 5.47 -6.14 10.38
C GLY A 53 5.99 -5.14 9.34
N ARG A 54 5.63 -3.86 9.48
CA ARG A 54 6.20 -2.72 8.74
C ARG A 54 6.58 -1.62 9.75
N GLY A 55 7.79 -1.07 9.62
CA GLY A 55 8.23 0.07 10.43
C GLY A 55 7.64 1.40 9.96
N ALA A 56 7.55 1.61 8.65
CA ALA A 56 6.95 2.81 8.07
C ALA A 56 5.41 2.82 8.22
N PRO A 57 4.79 3.97 8.58
CA PRO A 57 3.34 4.10 8.60
C PRO A 57 2.72 4.04 7.20
N LEU A 58 1.43 3.70 7.13
CA LEU A 58 0.66 3.73 5.90
C LEU A 58 -0.33 4.90 5.92
N ALA A 59 -0.41 5.62 4.82
CA ALA A 59 -1.43 6.65 4.60
C ALA A 59 -2.60 6.05 3.81
N LYS A 60 -3.82 6.17 4.33
CA LYS A 60 -5.04 5.91 3.57
C LYS A 60 -5.45 7.18 2.84
N VAL A 61 -5.29 7.18 1.52
CA VAL A 61 -5.60 8.34 0.67
C VAL A 61 -6.88 8.06 -0.11
N VAL A 62 -7.83 8.98 -0.04
CA VAL A 62 -9.10 8.86 -0.76
C VAL A 62 -9.08 9.76 -1.98
N PHE A 63 -9.34 9.19 -3.15
CA PHE A 63 -9.47 9.86 -4.43
C PHE A 63 -10.90 9.75 -4.96
N ARG A 64 -11.31 10.70 -5.79
CA ARG A 64 -12.51 10.55 -6.63
C ARG A 64 -12.15 9.71 -7.85
N ASP A 65 -13.03 8.77 -8.20
CA ASP A 65 -12.89 8.00 -9.44
C ASP A 65 -13.17 8.92 -10.65
N PRO A 66 -12.27 8.98 -11.65
CA PRO A 66 -12.43 9.88 -12.79
C PRO A 66 -13.53 9.44 -13.76
N TYR A 67 -13.96 8.18 -13.72
CA TYR A 67 -14.93 7.61 -14.67
C TYR A 67 -16.29 7.33 -14.05
N ARG A 68 -16.39 7.22 -12.72
CA ARG A 68 -17.62 6.83 -12.02
C ARG A 68 -17.84 7.68 -10.78
N TYR A 69 -19.09 7.83 -10.35
CA TYR A 69 -19.40 8.43 -9.04
C TYR A 69 -19.05 7.45 -7.91
N LYS A 70 -17.75 7.36 -7.58
CA LYS A 70 -17.20 6.48 -6.56
C LYS A 70 -15.98 7.14 -5.90
N LEU A 71 -15.76 6.83 -4.63
CA LEU A 71 -14.51 7.13 -3.94
C LEU A 71 -13.60 5.89 -3.94
N ARG A 72 -12.34 6.06 -4.33
CA ARG A 72 -11.31 5.03 -4.26
C ARG A 72 -10.39 5.32 -3.08
N SER A 73 -10.33 4.38 -2.16
CA SER A 73 -9.38 4.41 -1.04
C SER A 73 -8.14 3.63 -1.43
N GLU A 74 -7.00 4.31 -1.51
CA GLU A 74 -5.70 3.74 -1.80
C GLU A 74 -4.82 3.76 -0.54
N THR A 75 -3.84 2.85 -0.48
CA THR A 75 -2.93 2.72 0.68
C THR A 75 -1.50 3.02 0.26
N PHE A 76 -0.98 4.16 0.68
CA PHE A 76 0.38 4.61 0.36
C PHE A 76 1.31 4.39 1.54
N VAL A 77 2.62 4.37 1.28
CA VAL A 77 3.60 4.58 2.35
C VAL A 77 3.54 6.04 2.73
N ALA A 78 3.38 6.34 4.02
CA ALA A 78 3.37 7.71 4.49
C ALA A 78 4.79 8.28 4.48
N SER A 79 4.94 9.46 3.87
CA SER A 79 6.16 10.27 3.95
C SER A 79 6.22 10.99 5.30
N GLU A 80 7.43 11.29 5.77
CA GLU A 80 7.60 12.12 6.97
C GLU A 80 6.94 13.50 6.76
N GLY A 81 6.27 14.02 7.80
CA GLY A 81 5.49 15.26 7.72
C GLY A 81 4.10 15.12 7.10
N MET A 82 3.73 13.93 6.60
CA MET A 82 2.36 13.69 6.15
C MET A 82 1.38 13.72 7.32
N HIS A 83 0.22 14.37 7.14
CA HIS A 83 -0.79 14.52 8.19
C HIS A 83 -2.20 14.24 7.67
N THR A 84 -3.11 13.91 8.58
CA THR A 84 -4.53 13.68 8.26
C THR A 84 -5.18 14.96 7.77
N GLY A 85 -5.98 14.87 6.70
CA GLY A 85 -6.60 16.00 6.01
C GLY A 85 -5.73 16.64 4.93
N GLN A 86 -4.45 16.25 4.84
CA GLN A 86 -3.54 16.75 3.80
C GLN A 86 -4.05 16.37 2.40
N PHE A 87 -3.91 17.31 1.46
CA PHE A 87 -4.09 17.01 0.05
C PHE A 87 -2.81 16.47 -0.57
N VAL A 88 -2.94 15.35 -1.27
CA VAL A 88 -1.86 14.70 -2.03
C VAL A 88 -2.21 14.84 -3.51
N TYR A 89 -1.22 15.22 -4.30
CA TYR A 89 -1.37 15.38 -5.74
C TYR A 89 -0.51 14.31 -6.43
N CYS A 90 -1.12 13.54 -7.32
CA CYS A 90 -0.45 12.50 -8.11
C CYS A 90 -0.59 12.85 -9.59
N GLY A 91 0.50 12.78 -10.35
CA GLY A 91 0.59 13.19 -11.75
C GLY A 91 1.97 12.92 -12.33
#